data_AF-A0A6A6BY78-F1
#
_entry.id   AF-A0A6A6BY78-F1
#
_cell.length_a   1.000
_cell.length_b   1.000
_cell.length_c   1.000
_cell.angle_alpha   90.00
_cell.angle_beta   90.00
_cell.angle_gamma   90.00
#
_symmetry.space_group_name_H-M   'P 1'
#
loop_
_entity.id
_entity.type
_entity.pdbx_description
1 polymer ?
#
loop_
_entity_poly.entity_id
_entity_poly.type
_entity_poly.pdbx_seq_one_letter_code
_entity_poly.pdbx_strand_id
1 'polypeptide(L)'
;MAAPIDVDYLVIGAGAMGMAFVDTMLTDSNKTFAIVDRDTKPGGHWPHAYPFVRLHQPAAYYGVNSTPLGSSAIDRDGWNKGLYTLASGNEVSSYFERIMQDKFLPSGRVQYFPEHEYLGDREFRSNKNTKLYRASHVCCIVDATYSWTEIPSARPPPYHVEDGIDVVAPNDLPNKFHSSRFANFTVVGAGKTGIDSVLWLLGNNVETERITWIMPRDPYFLDREAFQPGPKFVASKQARTEGLGKAVMGSKTMEDFVKRQFDSGHVLQFDEDAAPTTFHCSTVSKLELEALRKVSDIVRKGRIVQVTEKEVSLQKGSHKPKPNNLYVDCTANAIAKMPLVPVFQEGKITLQPVRTCQQTFSAAFIAHVETTYESRALKNQLCGPVPMPDVPADFPLAILLTNLNTVRWYQHPKTYQWIRDSRLNMYGDFLPAPPEDPERHASFAAGLAAPTEQLSAKLLELVLDSPNKHIAQKILSENQNADSRL
;
A
#
# COMPACT_ATOMS: atom_id res chain seq x y z
N MET A 1 27.20 -29.30 -1.97
CA MET A 1 26.37 -29.13 -3.18
C MET A 1 24.97 -28.69 -2.74
N ALA A 2 24.33 -27.77 -3.47
CA ALA A 2 22.98 -27.31 -3.15
C ALA A 2 21.94 -28.40 -3.45
N ALA A 3 20.93 -28.55 -2.58
CA ALA A 3 19.83 -29.47 -2.82
C ALA A 3 18.92 -28.91 -3.94
N PRO A 4 18.61 -29.69 -4.98
CA PRO A 4 17.80 -29.21 -6.10
C PRO A 4 16.34 -29.03 -5.69
N ILE A 5 15.71 -27.99 -6.23
CA ILE A 5 14.27 -27.71 -6.11
C ILE A 5 13.68 -27.65 -7.53
N ASP A 6 12.72 -28.51 -7.80
CA ASP A 6 12.04 -28.59 -9.09
C ASP A 6 10.64 -27.99 -8.99
N VAL A 7 10.51 -26.74 -9.47
CA VAL A 7 9.27 -25.95 -9.46
C VAL A 7 9.27 -25.00 -10.67
N ASP A 8 8.08 -24.57 -11.10
CA ASP A 8 7.94 -23.57 -12.16
C ASP A 8 8.35 -22.15 -11.69
N TYR A 9 8.00 -21.80 -10.45
CA TYR A 9 8.24 -20.47 -9.88
C TYR A 9 8.92 -20.51 -8.51
N LEU A 10 9.93 -19.66 -8.33
CA LEU A 10 10.60 -19.40 -7.06
C LEU A 10 10.17 -18.02 -6.56
N VAL A 11 9.30 -17.98 -5.56
CA VAL A 11 8.75 -16.76 -4.97
C VAL A 11 9.61 -16.32 -3.80
N ILE A 12 10.16 -15.12 -3.88
CA ILE A 12 10.98 -14.52 -2.82
C ILE A 12 10.09 -13.60 -1.99
N GLY A 13 9.82 -14.00 -0.75
CA GLY A 13 8.93 -13.33 0.20
C GLY A 13 7.51 -13.92 0.21
N ALA A 14 7.10 -14.43 1.37
CA ALA A 14 5.76 -14.87 1.73
C ALA A 14 4.91 -13.73 2.33
N GLY A 15 5.19 -12.48 1.95
CA GLY A 15 4.38 -11.30 2.27
C GLY A 15 3.06 -11.25 1.49
N ALA A 16 2.25 -10.24 1.76
CA ALA A 16 0.91 -10.10 1.17
C ALA A 16 0.88 -10.17 -0.37
N MET A 17 1.87 -9.56 -1.06
CA MET A 17 1.96 -9.62 -2.52
C MET A 17 2.35 -11.02 -3.03
N GLY A 18 3.36 -11.65 -2.45
CA GLY A 18 3.77 -13.01 -2.83
C GLY A 18 2.64 -14.01 -2.63
N MET A 19 1.96 -13.92 -1.48
CA MET A 19 0.78 -14.73 -1.18
C MET A 19 -0.38 -14.47 -2.16
N ALA A 20 -0.70 -13.21 -2.47
CA ALA A 20 -1.78 -12.90 -3.41
C ALA A 20 -1.48 -13.36 -4.85
N PHE A 21 -0.21 -13.29 -5.27
CA PHE A 21 0.23 -13.83 -6.57
C PHE A 21 0.05 -15.35 -6.62
N VAL A 22 0.59 -16.07 -5.64
CA VAL A 22 0.51 -17.55 -5.60
C VAL A 22 -0.94 -18.03 -5.54
N ASP A 23 -1.80 -17.38 -4.75
CA ASP A 23 -3.22 -17.75 -4.64
C ASP A 23 -3.96 -17.71 -5.99
N THR A 24 -3.78 -16.62 -6.74
CA THR A 24 -4.37 -16.51 -8.08
C THR A 24 -3.74 -17.54 -9.02
N MET A 25 -2.42 -17.72 -9.01
CA MET A 25 -1.77 -18.72 -9.86
C MET A 25 -2.24 -20.16 -9.55
N LEU A 26 -2.49 -20.48 -8.28
CA LEU A 26 -3.03 -21.78 -7.87
C LEU A 26 -4.47 -21.97 -8.39
N THR A 27 -5.25 -20.90 -8.48
CA THR A 27 -6.62 -20.94 -9.01
C THR A 27 -6.61 -21.06 -10.54
N ASP A 28 -5.74 -20.31 -11.20
CA ASP A 28 -5.81 -20.07 -12.65
C ASP A 28 -4.84 -20.98 -13.45
N SER A 29 -4.03 -21.82 -12.79
CA SER A 29 -3.05 -22.69 -13.44
C SER A 29 -2.74 -23.96 -12.64
N ASN A 30 -2.00 -24.89 -13.25
CA ASN A 30 -1.46 -26.09 -12.60
C ASN A 30 0.02 -25.97 -12.21
N LYS A 31 0.54 -24.75 -12.12
CA LYS A 31 1.97 -24.48 -11.86
C LYS A 31 2.36 -24.80 -10.42
N THR A 32 3.66 -25.02 -10.22
CA THR A 32 4.30 -25.36 -8.93
C THR A 32 5.19 -24.24 -8.42
N PHE A 33 5.32 -24.13 -7.10
CA PHE A 33 5.94 -23.01 -6.42
C PHE A 33 6.88 -23.47 -5.31
N ALA A 34 8.03 -22.82 -5.20
CA ALA A 34 8.81 -22.74 -3.97
C ALA A 34 8.71 -21.31 -3.43
N ILE A 35 8.28 -21.16 -2.18
CA ILE A 35 8.21 -19.86 -1.50
C ILE A 35 9.33 -19.80 -0.47
N VAL A 36 10.21 -18.81 -0.58
CA VAL A 36 11.36 -18.60 0.31
C VAL A 36 11.10 -17.34 1.12
N ASP A 37 11.18 -17.45 2.44
CA ASP A 37 11.03 -16.30 3.34
C ASP A 37 12.05 -16.38 4.49
N ARG A 38 12.55 -15.23 4.93
CA ARG A 38 13.44 -15.11 6.10
C ARG A 38 12.69 -15.28 7.42
N ASP A 39 11.40 -14.99 7.42
CA ASP A 39 10.55 -15.07 8.59
C ASP A 39 10.09 -16.50 8.88
N THR A 40 9.71 -16.73 10.13
CA THR A 40 9.20 -18.03 10.63
C THR A 40 7.79 -18.33 10.16
N LYS A 41 7.04 -17.30 9.75
CA LYS A 41 5.63 -17.38 9.36
C LYS A 41 5.35 -16.53 8.12
N PRO A 42 4.36 -16.91 7.29
CA PRO A 42 3.92 -16.06 6.18
C PRO A 42 3.24 -14.80 6.70
N GLY A 43 3.10 -13.81 5.82
CA GLY A 43 2.52 -12.50 6.12
C GLY A 43 3.50 -11.34 5.96
N GLY A 44 4.80 -11.60 5.78
CA GLY A 44 5.81 -10.54 5.61
C GLY A 44 5.94 -9.71 6.88
N HIS A 45 5.65 -8.40 6.84
CA HIS A 45 5.83 -7.54 8.02
C HIS A 45 4.81 -7.77 9.15
N TRP A 46 3.66 -8.41 8.88
CA TRP A 46 2.55 -8.51 9.83
C TRP A 46 2.89 -9.22 11.16
N PRO A 47 3.69 -10.32 11.19
CA PRO A 47 4.13 -10.94 12.43
C PRO A 47 4.98 -10.02 13.34
N HIS A 48 5.57 -8.96 12.79
CA HIS A 48 6.43 -8.02 13.51
C HIS A 48 5.74 -6.67 13.79
N ALA A 49 4.49 -6.51 13.36
CA ALA A 49 3.77 -5.25 13.50
C ALA A 49 3.42 -4.96 14.96
N TYR A 50 3.21 -3.67 15.28
CA TYR A 50 2.90 -3.24 16.64
C TYR A 50 1.51 -3.75 17.09
N PRO A 51 1.30 -4.04 18.40
CA PRO A 51 0.13 -4.80 18.87
C PRO A 51 -1.24 -4.18 18.57
N PHE A 52 -1.29 -2.86 18.34
CA PHE A 52 -2.52 -2.11 18.07
C PHE A 52 -2.69 -1.71 16.60
N VAL A 53 -1.86 -2.24 15.69
CA VAL A 53 -2.02 -1.99 14.26
C VAL A 53 -3.35 -2.54 13.75
N ARG A 54 -3.97 -1.78 12.85
CA ARG A 54 -5.11 -2.21 12.04
C ARG A 54 -4.89 -1.80 10.60
N LEU A 55 -5.50 -2.53 9.67
CA LEU A 55 -5.58 -2.13 8.27
C LEU A 55 -6.11 -0.69 8.15
N HIS A 56 -5.65 0.03 7.14
CA HIS A 56 -6.06 1.42 6.91
C HIS A 56 -7.44 1.47 6.22
N GLN A 57 -7.71 0.48 5.37
CA GLN A 57 -8.94 0.31 4.61
C GLN A 57 -9.67 -0.97 5.04
N PRO A 58 -10.97 -1.13 4.70
CA PRO A 58 -11.71 -2.35 4.98
C PRO A 58 -11.02 -3.60 4.45
N ALA A 59 -11.14 -4.69 5.20
CA ALA A 59 -10.48 -5.95 4.89
C ALA A 59 -10.94 -6.63 3.58
N ALA A 60 -12.12 -6.24 3.06
CA ALA A 60 -12.71 -6.82 1.85
C ALA A 60 -11.78 -6.80 0.63
N TYR A 61 -10.91 -5.79 0.53
CA TYR A 61 -9.98 -5.61 -0.60
C TYR A 61 -8.54 -6.01 -0.28
N TYR A 62 -8.29 -6.62 0.88
CA TYR A 62 -6.95 -7.04 1.31
C TYR A 62 -6.85 -8.57 1.42
N GLY A 63 -5.63 -9.12 1.35
CA GLY A 63 -5.36 -10.56 1.37
C GLY A 63 -5.26 -11.19 -0.03
N VAL A 64 -5.73 -12.43 -0.17
CA VAL A 64 -5.66 -13.23 -1.41
C VAL A 64 -7.01 -13.41 -2.10
N ASN A 65 -7.07 -13.43 -3.42
CA ASN A 65 -8.32 -13.33 -4.19
C ASN A 65 -9.35 -14.43 -3.85
N SER A 66 -8.90 -15.63 -3.50
CA SER A 66 -9.76 -16.80 -3.24
C SER A 66 -10.46 -16.82 -1.87
N THR A 67 -10.05 -15.96 -0.92
CA THR A 67 -10.50 -16.07 0.49
C THR A 67 -10.76 -14.71 1.12
N PRO A 68 -11.97 -14.41 1.61
CA PRO A 68 -12.25 -13.16 2.34
C PRO A 68 -11.42 -13.02 3.62
N LEU A 69 -11.09 -11.77 3.98
CA LEU A 69 -10.50 -11.40 5.26
C LEU A 69 -11.49 -10.52 6.04
N GLY A 70 -11.53 -10.70 7.37
CA GLY A 70 -12.38 -9.93 8.29
C GLY A 70 -13.80 -10.48 8.41
N SER A 71 -14.61 -9.84 9.24
CA SER A 71 -15.97 -10.28 9.60
C SER A 71 -17.08 -9.60 8.80
N SER A 72 -16.75 -8.60 7.98
CA SER A 72 -17.72 -7.69 7.34
C SER A 72 -18.68 -7.02 8.34
N ALA A 73 -18.28 -6.91 9.62
CA ALA A 73 -19.04 -6.18 10.62
C ALA A 73 -18.84 -4.66 10.46
N ILE A 74 -19.80 -3.88 10.95
CA ILE A 74 -19.72 -2.42 11.03
C ILE A 74 -19.45 -2.04 12.48
N ASP A 75 -18.48 -1.16 12.71
CA ASP A 75 -18.18 -0.63 14.03
C ASP A 75 -19.35 0.21 14.54
N ARG A 76 -19.78 -0.06 15.79
CA ARG A 76 -20.91 0.62 16.42
C ARG A 76 -20.49 1.82 17.28
N ASP A 77 -19.23 1.85 17.65
CA ASP A 77 -18.58 2.79 18.56
C ASP A 77 -17.15 3.14 18.09
N GLY A 78 -16.46 3.96 18.89
CA GLY A 78 -15.11 4.44 18.57
C GLY A 78 -15.05 5.37 17.34
N TRP A 79 -13.83 5.63 16.88
CA TRP A 79 -13.59 6.57 15.78
C TRP A 79 -13.82 5.97 14.38
N ASN A 80 -14.07 4.66 14.27
CA ASN A 80 -14.46 4.04 12.99
C ASN A 80 -15.98 3.79 12.89
N LYS A 81 -16.76 4.29 13.86
CA LYS A 81 -18.22 4.12 13.94
C LYS A 81 -18.91 4.37 12.60
N GLY A 82 -19.74 3.40 12.18
CA GLY A 82 -20.55 3.46 10.96
C GLY A 82 -19.86 2.92 9.72
N LEU A 83 -18.55 2.63 9.79
CA LEU A 83 -17.74 2.00 8.74
C LEU A 83 -17.48 0.52 9.05
N TYR A 84 -17.09 -0.26 8.03
CA TYR A 84 -16.68 -1.64 8.23
C TYR A 84 -15.42 -1.74 9.11
N THR A 85 -15.37 -2.79 9.93
CA THR A 85 -14.25 -3.09 10.82
C THR A 85 -12.92 -3.19 10.07
N LEU A 86 -11.88 -2.65 10.68
CA LEU A 86 -10.51 -2.76 10.19
C LEU A 86 -9.84 -3.97 10.84
N ALA A 87 -9.43 -4.97 10.05
CA ALA A 87 -8.75 -6.14 10.58
C ALA A 87 -7.48 -5.73 11.32
N SER A 88 -7.31 -6.27 12.53
CA SER A 88 -6.12 -6.10 13.37
C SER A 88 -4.92 -6.83 12.78
N GLY A 89 -3.71 -6.44 13.20
CA GLY A 89 -2.48 -7.14 12.83
C GLY A 89 -2.55 -8.64 13.12
N ASN A 90 -3.14 -9.03 14.26
CA ASN A 90 -3.33 -10.44 14.64
C ASN A 90 -4.26 -11.19 13.68
N GLU A 91 -5.36 -10.57 13.26
CA GLU A 91 -6.28 -11.16 12.27
C GLU A 91 -5.58 -11.35 10.92
N VAL A 92 -4.77 -10.38 10.49
CA VAL A 92 -4.04 -10.46 9.21
C VAL A 92 -2.94 -11.53 9.26
N SER A 93 -2.15 -11.58 10.33
CA SER A 93 -1.12 -12.63 10.53
C SER A 93 -1.75 -14.03 10.53
N SER A 94 -2.83 -14.21 11.31
CA SER A 94 -3.55 -15.49 11.38
C SER A 94 -4.21 -15.85 10.05
N TYR A 95 -4.61 -14.86 9.25
CA TYR A 95 -5.16 -15.08 7.92
C TYR A 95 -4.10 -15.67 6.97
N PHE A 96 -2.92 -15.05 6.84
CA PHE A 96 -1.90 -15.57 5.92
C PHE A 96 -1.33 -16.92 6.37
N GLU A 97 -1.22 -17.15 7.69
CA GLU A 97 -0.86 -18.47 8.22
C GLU A 97 -1.87 -19.54 7.79
N ARG A 98 -3.18 -19.27 7.93
CA ARG A 98 -4.24 -20.18 7.45
C ARG A 98 -4.22 -20.37 5.93
N ILE A 99 -4.00 -19.33 5.13
CA ILE A 99 -3.88 -19.50 3.67
C ILE A 99 -2.73 -20.45 3.33
N MET A 100 -1.58 -20.30 4.00
CA MET A 100 -0.45 -21.21 3.78
C MET A 100 -0.78 -22.65 4.17
N GLN A 101 -1.31 -22.85 5.38
CA GLN A 101 -1.54 -24.19 5.97
C GLN A 101 -2.75 -24.91 5.38
N ASP A 102 -3.83 -24.18 5.07
CA ASP A 102 -5.12 -24.77 4.70
C ASP A 102 -5.35 -24.80 3.19
N LYS A 103 -4.61 -24.01 2.41
CA LYS A 103 -4.76 -23.93 0.94
C LYS A 103 -3.48 -24.21 0.18
N PHE A 104 -2.38 -23.53 0.51
CA PHE A 104 -1.17 -23.61 -0.33
C PHE A 104 -0.46 -24.95 -0.16
N LEU A 105 -0.11 -25.34 1.06
CA LEU A 105 0.56 -26.61 1.30
C LEU A 105 -0.34 -27.82 0.94
N PRO A 106 -1.64 -27.85 1.29
CA PRO A 106 -2.53 -28.96 0.92
C PRO A 106 -2.77 -29.08 -0.59
N SER A 107 -2.51 -28.03 -1.39
CA SER A 107 -2.60 -28.12 -2.86
C SER A 107 -1.60 -29.10 -3.47
N GLY A 108 -0.55 -29.47 -2.73
CA GLY A 108 0.57 -30.30 -3.22
C GLY A 108 1.49 -29.59 -4.22
N ARG A 109 1.19 -28.33 -4.58
CA ARG A 109 1.93 -27.54 -5.58
C ARG A 109 2.82 -26.46 -4.98
N VAL A 110 2.83 -26.31 -3.66
CA VAL A 110 3.64 -25.30 -2.95
C VAL A 110 4.60 -25.99 -1.97
N GLN A 111 5.88 -25.64 -2.07
CA GLN A 111 6.91 -25.93 -1.08
C GLN A 111 7.25 -24.64 -0.35
N TYR A 112 7.12 -24.61 0.98
CA TYR A 112 7.40 -23.42 1.78
C TYR A 112 8.69 -23.58 2.57
N PHE A 113 9.59 -22.61 2.43
CA PHE A 113 10.89 -22.53 3.07
C PHE A 113 10.96 -21.28 3.98
N PRO A 114 10.33 -21.31 5.18
CA PRO A 114 10.49 -20.27 6.18
C PRO A 114 11.90 -20.30 6.79
N GLU A 115 12.38 -19.18 7.31
CA GLU A 115 13.74 -19.02 7.84
C GLU A 115 14.84 -19.41 6.83
N HIS A 116 14.65 -19.04 5.56
CA HIS A 116 15.63 -19.19 4.51
C HIS A 116 15.95 -17.83 3.87
N GLU A 117 17.24 -17.55 3.69
CA GLU A 117 17.71 -16.34 3.02
C GLU A 117 17.96 -16.63 1.54
N TYR A 118 17.36 -15.83 0.65
CA TYR A 118 17.64 -15.86 -0.78
C TYR A 118 19.00 -15.23 -1.07
N LEU A 119 19.85 -15.94 -1.81
CA LEU A 119 21.24 -15.53 -2.07
C LEU A 119 21.45 -14.95 -3.49
N GLY A 120 20.42 -14.98 -4.33
CA GLY A 120 20.54 -14.66 -5.76
C GLY A 120 20.68 -15.92 -6.63
N ASP A 121 20.54 -15.74 -7.94
CA ASP A 121 20.63 -16.81 -8.96
C ASP A 121 19.90 -18.12 -8.59
N ARG A 122 18.65 -17.98 -8.10
CA ARG A 122 17.80 -19.12 -7.73
C ARG A 122 18.35 -19.98 -6.58
N GLU A 123 19.33 -19.49 -5.85
CA GLU A 123 19.88 -20.13 -4.65
C GLU A 123 19.35 -19.49 -3.37
N PHE A 124 19.16 -20.34 -2.36
CA PHE A 124 18.77 -19.89 -1.03
C PHE A 124 19.34 -20.83 0.04
N ARG A 125 19.43 -20.32 1.27
CA ARG A 125 20.10 -21.00 2.38
C ARG A 125 19.22 -21.04 3.61
N SER A 126 19.16 -22.18 4.27
CA SER A 126 18.53 -22.27 5.60
C SER A 126 19.32 -21.46 6.63
N ASN A 127 18.64 -20.59 7.37
CA ASN A 127 19.24 -19.85 8.48
C ASN A 127 19.57 -20.75 9.68
N LYS A 128 18.94 -21.94 9.77
CA LYS A 128 19.14 -22.88 10.90
C LYS A 128 20.38 -23.73 10.79
N ASN A 129 20.65 -24.29 9.61
CA ASN A 129 21.70 -25.28 9.42
C ASN A 129 22.62 -24.98 8.23
N THR A 130 22.49 -23.79 7.63
CA THR A 130 23.29 -23.31 6.48
C THR A 130 23.19 -24.17 5.21
N LYS A 131 22.27 -25.14 5.16
CA LYS A 131 22.04 -25.97 3.98
C LYS A 131 21.61 -25.11 2.80
N LEU A 132 22.25 -25.33 1.65
CA LEU A 132 21.98 -24.64 0.40
C LEU A 132 20.94 -25.41 -0.43
N TYR A 133 20.08 -24.66 -1.11
CA TYR A 133 19.10 -25.12 -2.07
C TYR A 133 19.22 -24.31 -3.35
N ARG A 134 18.88 -24.93 -4.50
CA ARG A 134 18.89 -24.26 -5.81
C ARG A 134 17.69 -24.70 -6.63
N ALA A 135 16.90 -23.74 -7.13
CA ALA A 135 15.87 -24.03 -8.11
C ALA A 135 16.44 -24.16 -9.52
N SER A 136 15.76 -24.92 -10.39
CA SER A 136 16.16 -25.15 -11.79
C SER A 136 16.41 -23.84 -12.55
N HIS A 137 17.34 -23.82 -13.52
CA HIS A 137 17.64 -22.62 -14.33
C HIS A 137 16.45 -22.13 -15.17
N VAL A 138 15.51 -23.01 -15.51
CA VAL A 138 14.28 -22.64 -16.23
C VAL A 138 13.17 -22.11 -15.30
N CYS A 139 13.35 -22.20 -13.98
CA CYS A 139 12.43 -21.65 -12.99
C CYS A 139 12.37 -20.12 -13.11
N CYS A 140 11.17 -19.56 -13.11
CA CYS A 140 10.95 -18.13 -13.09
C CYS A 140 11.03 -17.61 -11.64
N ILE A 141 11.74 -16.51 -11.41
CA ILE A 141 11.82 -15.85 -10.11
C ILE A 141 10.65 -14.88 -9.98
N VAL A 142 9.89 -14.96 -8.88
CA VAL A 142 8.89 -13.95 -8.52
C VAL A 142 9.42 -13.15 -7.33
N ASP A 143 9.85 -11.93 -7.60
CA ASP A 143 10.37 -11.01 -6.59
C ASP A 143 9.22 -10.27 -5.92
N ALA A 144 8.79 -10.76 -4.75
CA ALA A 144 7.78 -10.13 -3.90
C ALA A 144 8.40 -9.19 -2.85
N THR A 145 9.71 -8.91 -2.93
CA THR A 145 10.44 -8.06 -2.00
C THR A 145 10.70 -6.65 -2.54
N TYR A 146 10.42 -6.40 -3.82
CA TYR A 146 10.67 -5.10 -4.44
C TYR A 146 9.92 -3.95 -3.76
N SER A 147 8.67 -4.19 -3.35
CA SER A 147 7.86 -3.24 -2.58
C SER A 147 7.99 -3.48 -1.07
N TRP A 148 9.24 -3.58 -0.57
CA TRP A 148 9.50 -3.93 0.83
C TRP A 148 8.97 -2.88 1.82
N THR A 149 8.67 -3.36 3.02
CA THR A 149 8.19 -2.57 4.15
C THR A 149 9.27 -2.48 5.21
N GLU A 150 9.62 -1.25 5.63
CA GLU A 150 10.44 -1.04 6.81
C GLU A 150 9.58 -1.08 8.06
N ILE A 151 10.04 -1.80 9.08
CA ILE A 151 9.32 -2.00 10.34
C ILE A 151 10.03 -1.19 11.43
N PRO A 152 9.32 -0.34 12.21
CA PRO A 152 9.94 0.48 13.25
C PRO A 152 10.80 -0.31 14.25
N SER A 153 10.36 -1.50 14.66
CA SER A 153 11.07 -2.36 15.62
C SER A 153 12.31 -3.06 15.04
N ALA A 154 12.48 -3.06 13.72
CA ALA A 154 13.59 -3.77 13.07
C ALA A 154 14.86 -2.91 12.93
N ARG A 155 14.86 -1.67 13.45
CA ARG A 155 16.01 -0.76 13.38
C ARG A 155 16.08 0.18 14.59
N PRO A 156 17.26 0.73 14.92
CA PRO A 156 17.35 1.87 15.82
C PRO A 156 16.73 3.14 15.20
N PRO A 157 16.47 4.18 16.01
CA PRO A 157 16.09 5.49 15.51
C PRO A 157 17.14 6.06 14.54
N PRO A 158 16.76 6.79 13.48
CA PRO A 158 17.69 7.29 12.48
C PRO A 158 18.35 8.63 12.89
N TYR A 159 18.31 8.95 14.19
CA TYR A 159 18.79 10.20 14.78
C TYR A 159 19.53 9.90 16.09
N HIS A 160 20.39 10.83 16.51
CA HIS A 160 21.18 10.66 17.72
C HIS A 160 20.30 10.75 18.97
N VAL A 161 20.51 9.85 19.93
CA VAL A 161 19.80 9.83 21.21
C VAL A 161 20.85 9.83 22.32
N GLU A 162 20.82 10.82 23.20
CA GLU A 162 21.68 10.86 24.38
C GLU A 162 21.33 9.74 25.38
N ASP A 163 22.35 9.25 26.10
CA ASP A 163 22.19 8.21 27.11
C ASP A 163 21.14 8.61 28.16
N GLY A 164 20.30 7.64 28.55
CA GLY A 164 19.26 7.83 29.55
C GLY A 164 17.89 8.31 29.02
N ILE A 165 17.79 8.59 27.72
CA ILE A 165 16.53 8.95 27.05
C ILE A 165 15.84 7.69 26.53
N ASP A 166 14.57 7.50 26.90
CA ASP A 166 13.78 6.38 26.38
C ASP A 166 13.18 6.74 25.02
N VAL A 167 13.68 6.06 23.98
CA VAL A 167 13.07 6.02 22.66
C VAL A 167 12.70 4.58 22.36
N VAL A 168 11.45 4.36 21.98
CA VAL A 168 10.93 3.03 21.68
C VAL A 168 10.19 2.99 20.35
N ALA A 169 10.16 1.81 19.73
CA ALA A 169 9.22 1.56 18.63
C ALA A 169 7.78 1.51 19.18
N PRO A 170 6.75 1.73 18.33
CA PRO A 170 5.35 1.55 18.69
C PRO A 170 5.04 0.16 19.27
N ASN A 171 5.82 -0.84 18.90
CA ASN A 171 5.71 -2.20 19.44
C ASN A 171 5.84 -2.25 20.97
N ASP A 172 6.73 -1.45 21.54
CA ASP A 172 7.01 -1.45 22.97
C ASP A 172 6.19 -0.41 23.75
N LEU A 173 5.43 0.43 23.04
CA LEU A 173 4.60 1.46 23.67
C LEU A 173 3.65 0.88 24.73
N PRO A 174 2.86 -0.19 24.50
CA PRO A 174 1.98 -0.75 25.52
C PRO A 174 2.72 -1.22 26.78
N ASN A 175 3.92 -1.81 26.61
CA ASN A 175 4.73 -2.30 27.72
C ASN A 175 5.30 -1.16 28.57
N LYS A 176 5.72 -0.07 27.93
CA LYS A 176 6.28 1.11 28.63
C LYS A 176 5.22 2.03 29.20
N PHE A 177 4.02 2.02 28.62
CA PHE A 177 2.92 2.93 28.98
C PHE A 177 2.55 2.89 30.46
N HIS A 178 2.58 1.72 31.10
CA HIS A 178 2.21 1.55 32.51
C HIS A 178 3.30 1.99 33.51
N SER A 179 4.49 2.37 33.02
CA SER A 179 5.56 2.83 33.89
C SER A 179 5.25 4.21 34.46
N SER A 180 5.31 4.34 35.79
CA SER A 180 5.18 5.63 36.48
C SER A 180 6.31 6.63 36.16
N ARG A 181 7.36 6.18 35.45
CA ARG A 181 8.44 7.05 34.96
C ARG A 181 7.96 8.02 33.89
N PHE A 182 6.92 7.70 33.13
CA PHE A 182 6.51 8.51 31.99
C PHE A 182 5.26 9.33 32.29
N ALA A 183 5.44 10.65 32.34
CA ALA A 183 4.36 11.61 32.45
C ALA A 183 3.95 12.19 31.09
N ASN A 184 4.84 12.19 30.10
CA ASN A 184 4.59 12.76 28.77
C ASN A 184 4.99 11.79 27.67
N PHE A 185 4.42 11.98 26.48
CA PHE A 185 4.67 11.13 25.32
C PHE A 185 4.97 12.00 24.11
N THR A 186 6.05 11.68 23.40
CA THR A 186 6.39 12.33 22.14
C THR A 186 6.32 11.33 21.00
N VAL A 187 5.37 11.51 20.09
CA VAL A 187 5.26 10.68 18.88
C VAL A 187 6.08 11.32 17.77
N VAL A 188 6.96 10.54 17.13
CA VAL A 188 7.85 11.03 16.07
C VAL A 188 7.43 10.48 14.72
N GLY A 189 6.89 11.34 13.85
CA GLY A 189 6.44 10.98 12.51
C GLY A 189 4.91 11.09 12.36
N ALA A 190 4.48 11.51 11.18
CA ALA A 190 3.06 11.80 10.86
C ALA A 190 2.44 10.80 9.86
N GLY A 191 3.11 9.68 9.58
CA GLY A 191 2.53 8.59 8.81
C GLY A 191 1.54 7.77 9.64
N LYS A 192 0.99 6.69 9.07
CA LYS A 192 0.03 5.82 9.77
C LYS A 192 0.51 5.38 11.15
N THR A 193 1.74 4.92 11.24
CA THR A 193 2.31 4.45 12.51
C THR A 193 2.22 5.52 13.61
N GLY A 194 2.46 6.79 13.25
CA GLY A 194 2.31 7.93 14.14
C GLY A 194 0.85 8.21 14.49
N ILE A 195 -0.03 8.21 13.49
CA ILE A 195 -1.48 8.35 13.67
C ILE A 195 -2.02 7.30 14.65
N ASP A 196 -1.67 6.03 14.43
CA ASP A 196 -2.10 4.93 15.29
C ASP A 196 -1.57 5.07 16.71
N SER A 197 -0.32 5.52 16.87
CA SER A 197 0.28 5.73 18.19
C SER A 197 -0.41 6.87 18.95
N VAL A 198 -0.75 7.97 18.27
CA VAL A 198 -1.51 9.08 18.89
C VAL A 198 -2.93 8.62 19.24
N LEU A 199 -3.64 7.97 18.32
CA LEU A 199 -4.98 7.43 18.58
C LEU A 199 -4.96 6.40 19.71
N TRP A 200 -3.93 5.56 19.79
CA TRP A 200 -3.78 4.60 20.88
C TRP A 200 -3.59 5.30 22.23
N LEU A 201 -2.75 6.34 22.31
CA LEU A 201 -2.58 7.13 23.53
C LEU A 201 -3.90 7.80 23.96
N LEU A 202 -4.60 8.43 23.03
CA LEU A 202 -5.92 9.03 23.29
C LEU A 202 -6.95 7.98 23.74
N GLY A 203 -6.95 6.80 23.13
CA GLY A 203 -7.84 5.69 23.49
C GLY A 203 -7.53 5.09 24.86
N ASN A 204 -6.32 5.31 25.38
CA ASN A 204 -5.91 4.96 26.75
C ASN A 204 -6.01 6.15 27.72
N ASN A 205 -6.80 7.18 27.38
CA ASN A 205 -7.09 8.35 28.21
C ASN A 205 -5.84 9.17 28.57
N VAL A 206 -4.86 9.25 27.66
CA VAL A 206 -3.79 10.25 27.80
C VAL A 206 -4.33 11.62 27.41
N GLU A 207 -4.29 12.56 28.35
CA GLU A 207 -4.65 13.96 28.12
C GLU A 207 -3.85 14.56 26.96
N THR A 208 -4.49 15.35 26.11
CA THR A 208 -3.90 15.91 24.89
C THR A 208 -2.67 16.77 25.15
N GLU A 209 -2.63 17.45 26.30
CA GLU A 209 -1.53 18.32 26.72
C GLU A 209 -0.27 17.52 27.10
N ARG A 210 -0.40 16.20 27.32
CA ARG A 210 0.71 15.29 27.63
C ARG A 210 1.32 14.66 26.38
N ILE A 211 0.73 14.89 25.21
CA ILE A 211 1.20 14.38 23.92
C ILE A 211 1.87 15.52 23.16
N THR A 212 3.11 15.32 22.75
CA THR A 212 3.80 16.16 21.76
C THR A 212 3.92 15.37 20.46
N TRP A 213 3.53 15.93 19.32
CA TRP A 213 3.61 15.25 18.04
C TRP A 213 4.60 15.95 17.11
N ILE A 214 5.71 15.29 16.82
CA ILE A 214 6.70 15.78 15.87
C ILE A 214 6.26 15.38 14.46
N MET A 215 5.73 16.36 13.73
CA MET A 215 5.21 16.22 12.38
C MET A 215 6.16 16.91 11.38
N PRO A 216 7.20 16.19 10.87
CA PRO A 216 8.20 16.80 10.00
C PRO A 216 7.64 17.22 8.63
N ARG A 217 6.57 16.56 8.18
CA ARG A 217 5.79 16.84 6.97
C ARG A 217 4.32 16.62 7.29
N ASP A 218 3.46 17.60 7.02
CA ASP A 218 2.01 17.43 7.16
C ASP A 218 1.48 16.43 6.12
N PRO A 219 0.73 15.41 6.55
CA PRO A 219 0.25 14.34 5.66
C PRO A 219 -1.03 14.71 4.92
N TYR A 220 -1.11 14.23 3.69
CA TYR A 220 -2.29 14.21 2.84
C TYR A 220 -3.09 12.93 3.15
N PHE A 221 -4.31 13.07 3.68
CA PHE A 221 -5.13 11.93 4.06
C PHE A 221 -6.24 11.66 3.06
N LEU A 222 -6.58 10.38 2.90
CA LEU A 222 -7.77 9.96 2.16
C LEU A 222 -8.90 9.69 3.14
N ASP A 223 -10.13 10.07 2.80
CA ASP A 223 -11.30 9.71 3.60
C ASP A 223 -11.55 8.20 3.49
N ARG A 224 -11.47 7.48 4.61
CA ARG A 224 -11.69 6.03 4.67
C ARG A 224 -13.08 5.61 4.18
N GLU A 225 -14.09 6.46 4.31
CA GLU A 225 -15.44 6.15 3.83
C GLU A 225 -15.46 5.93 2.30
N ALA A 226 -14.51 6.53 1.56
CA ALA A 226 -14.37 6.33 0.11
C ALA A 226 -13.98 4.89 -0.29
N PHE A 227 -13.51 4.08 0.67
CA PHE A 227 -12.99 2.72 0.43
C PHE A 227 -13.94 1.63 0.94
N GLN A 228 -15.18 1.98 1.31
CA GLN A 228 -16.11 1.02 1.91
C GLN A 228 -16.76 0.09 0.86
N PRO A 229 -16.80 -1.23 1.10
CA PRO A 229 -17.42 -2.19 0.18
C PRO A 229 -18.95 -2.21 0.25
N GLY A 230 -19.56 -2.78 -0.79
CA GLY A 230 -20.97 -3.17 -0.77
C GLY A 230 -21.99 -2.04 -0.97
N PRO A 231 -23.28 -2.42 -1.05
CA PRO A 231 -24.36 -1.54 -1.56
C PRO A 231 -24.60 -0.30 -0.70
N LYS A 232 -24.39 -0.39 0.62
CA LYS A 232 -24.57 0.74 1.55
C LYS A 232 -23.73 1.97 1.18
N PHE A 233 -22.58 1.76 0.54
CA PHE A 233 -21.62 2.82 0.24
C PHE A 233 -21.52 3.14 -1.27
N VAL A 234 -22.34 2.50 -2.12
CA VAL A 234 -22.31 2.70 -3.58
C VAL A 234 -22.55 4.16 -3.95
N ALA A 235 -23.57 4.81 -3.40
CA ALA A 235 -23.87 6.20 -3.69
C ALA A 235 -22.74 7.16 -3.25
N SER A 236 -22.17 6.95 -2.05
CA SER A 236 -21.04 7.72 -1.53
C SER A 236 -19.79 7.55 -2.40
N LYS A 237 -19.52 6.33 -2.86
CA LYS A 237 -18.43 6.03 -3.80
C LYS A 237 -18.64 6.68 -5.18
N GLN A 238 -19.85 6.59 -5.75
CA GLN A 238 -20.18 7.23 -7.03
C GLN A 238 -20.02 8.75 -6.96
N ALA A 239 -20.61 9.39 -5.95
CA ALA A 239 -20.49 10.83 -5.75
C ALA A 239 -19.01 11.28 -5.64
N ARG A 240 -18.16 10.45 -5.04
CA ARG A 240 -16.72 10.73 -4.96
C ARG A 240 -16.00 10.53 -6.29
N THR A 241 -16.29 9.45 -7.02
CA THR A 241 -15.72 9.26 -8.36
C THR A 241 -16.08 10.43 -9.28
N GLU A 242 -17.33 10.88 -9.26
CA GLU A 242 -17.78 12.06 -9.99
C GLU A 242 -17.08 13.33 -9.52
N GLY A 243 -16.94 13.50 -8.20
CA GLY A 243 -16.27 14.66 -7.61
C GLY A 243 -14.79 14.73 -7.97
N LEU A 244 -14.07 13.60 -7.96
CA LEU A 244 -12.70 13.51 -8.46
C LEU A 244 -12.63 13.86 -9.95
N GLY A 245 -13.56 13.34 -10.76
CA GLY A 245 -13.64 13.68 -12.18
C GLY A 245 -13.85 15.19 -12.41
N LYS A 246 -14.77 15.81 -11.66
CA LYS A 246 -15.00 17.26 -11.69
C LYS A 246 -13.78 18.05 -11.25
N ALA A 247 -13.06 17.58 -10.22
CA ALA A 247 -11.83 18.20 -9.77
C ALA A 247 -10.78 18.18 -10.88
N VAL A 248 -10.47 17.01 -11.46
CA VAL A 248 -9.53 16.86 -12.58
C VAL A 248 -9.91 17.77 -13.75
N MET A 249 -11.15 17.69 -14.23
CA MET A 249 -11.58 18.44 -15.41
C MET A 249 -11.61 19.95 -15.18
N GLY A 250 -11.90 20.39 -13.96
CA GLY A 250 -11.93 21.81 -13.59
C GLY A 250 -10.55 22.41 -13.30
N SER A 251 -9.51 21.58 -13.12
CA SER A 251 -8.18 22.03 -12.75
C SER A 251 -7.42 22.68 -13.89
N LYS A 252 -6.83 23.85 -13.62
CA LYS A 252 -5.91 24.53 -14.54
C LYS A 252 -4.44 24.20 -14.30
N THR A 253 -4.09 23.92 -13.05
CA THR A 253 -2.72 23.60 -12.63
C THR A 253 -2.75 22.45 -11.62
N MET A 254 -1.59 21.85 -11.37
CA MET A 254 -1.42 20.83 -10.32
C MET A 254 -1.85 21.34 -8.93
N GLU A 255 -1.52 22.59 -8.62
CA GLU A 255 -1.89 23.24 -7.35
C GLU A 255 -3.41 23.42 -7.24
N ASP A 256 -4.07 23.85 -8.32
CA ASP A 256 -5.54 23.96 -8.38
C ASP A 256 -6.21 22.59 -8.23
N PHE A 257 -5.64 21.52 -8.81
CA PHE A 257 -6.09 20.15 -8.56
C PHE A 257 -6.01 19.77 -7.09
N VAL A 258 -4.84 19.95 -6.47
CA VAL A 258 -4.64 19.66 -5.05
C VAL A 258 -5.64 20.44 -4.19
N LYS A 259 -5.86 21.73 -4.47
CA LYS A 259 -6.85 22.56 -3.76
C LYS A 259 -8.28 22.00 -3.91
N ARG A 260 -8.70 21.68 -5.13
CA ARG A 260 -10.05 21.13 -5.40
C ARG A 260 -10.30 19.81 -4.70
N GLN A 261 -9.27 18.99 -4.50
CA GLN A 261 -9.39 17.75 -3.74
C GLN A 261 -9.72 17.99 -2.25
N PHE A 262 -9.20 19.07 -1.65
CA PHE A 262 -9.59 19.50 -0.31
C PHE A 262 -11.01 20.07 -0.30
N ASP A 263 -11.32 21.00 -1.21
CA ASP A 263 -12.63 21.66 -1.27
C ASP A 263 -13.78 20.65 -1.46
N SER A 264 -13.50 19.52 -2.14
CA SER A 264 -14.48 18.44 -2.40
C SER A 264 -14.54 17.37 -1.31
N GLY A 265 -13.67 17.42 -0.29
CA GLY A 265 -13.63 16.44 0.80
C GLY A 265 -13.16 15.04 0.39
N HIS A 266 -12.60 14.87 -0.81
CA HIS A 266 -11.92 13.61 -1.18
C HIS A 266 -10.68 13.37 -0.34
N VAL A 267 -10.07 14.47 0.08
CA VAL A 267 -8.82 14.50 0.81
C VAL A 267 -9.06 15.30 2.06
N LEU A 268 -8.52 14.78 3.15
CA LEU A 268 -8.62 15.40 4.45
C LEU A 268 -7.28 16.03 4.80
N GLN A 269 -7.33 17.26 5.30
CA GLN A 269 -6.17 18.00 5.77
C GLN A 269 -6.12 17.93 7.30
N PHE A 270 -4.94 17.74 7.87
CA PHE A 270 -4.81 17.74 9.33
C PHE A 270 -5.09 19.13 9.93
N ASP A 271 -4.42 20.16 9.40
CA ASP A 271 -4.43 21.53 9.89
C ASP A 271 -4.68 22.48 8.71
N GLU A 272 -5.69 23.34 8.81
CA GLU A 272 -6.13 24.23 7.73
C GLU A 272 -5.07 25.28 7.38
N ASP A 273 -4.22 25.64 8.34
CA ASP A 273 -3.16 26.64 8.17
C ASP A 273 -1.84 26.03 7.67
N ALA A 274 -1.76 24.70 7.56
CA ALA A 274 -0.55 23.98 7.12
C ALA A 274 -0.82 23.10 5.90
N ALA A 275 -0.29 23.50 4.74
CA ALA A 275 -0.41 22.71 3.52
C ALA A 275 0.34 21.37 3.65
N PRO A 276 -0.28 20.24 3.26
CA PRO A 276 0.38 18.95 3.34
C PRO A 276 1.52 18.84 2.33
N THR A 277 2.59 18.18 2.77
CA THR A 277 3.84 18.02 2.00
C THR A 277 4.25 16.56 1.85
N THR A 278 3.44 15.62 2.33
CA THR A 278 3.66 14.19 2.13
C THR A 278 2.36 13.43 1.85
N PHE A 279 2.44 12.38 1.06
CA PHE A 279 1.31 11.51 0.77
C PHE A 279 1.77 10.05 0.67
N HIS A 280 1.29 9.21 1.59
CA HIS A 280 1.61 7.77 1.62
C HIS A 280 0.34 6.91 1.68
N CYS A 281 -0.69 7.30 0.92
CA CYS A 281 -1.97 6.56 0.83
C CYS A 281 -2.67 6.31 2.18
N SER A 282 -2.39 7.09 3.22
CA SER A 282 -2.98 6.88 4.54
C SER A 282 -4.43 7.33 4.55
N THR A 283 -5.34 6.44 4.96
CA THR A 283 -6.75 6.74 5.14
C THR A 283 -7.07 6.98 6.62
N VAL A 284 -7.89 7.99 6.89
CA VAL A 284 -8.44 8.28 8.21
C VAL A 284 -9.96 8.43 8.11
N SER A 285 -10.69 8.08 9.18
CA SER A 285 -12.08 8.50 9.29
C SER A 285 -12.14 9.96 9.72
N LYS A 286 -13.30 10.61 9.50
CA LYS A 286 -13.53 11.98 9.99
C LYS A 286 -13.44 12.06 11.52
N LEU A 287 -13.97 11.05 12.23
CA LEU A 287 -13.92 11.00 13.70
C LEU A 287 -12.49 10.79 14.23
N GLU A 288 -11.65 10.03 13.53
CA GLU A 288 -10.22 9.91 13.89
C GLU A 288 -9.52 11.26 13.70
N LEU A 289 -9.78 11.93 12.57
CA LEU A 289 -9.21 13.24 12.29
C LEU A 289 -9.62 14.28 13.35
N GLU A 290 -10.89 14.30 13.74
CA GLU A 290 -11.39 15.15 14.82
C GLU A 290 -10.69 14.85 16.16
N ALA A 291 -10.43 13.58 16.47
CA ALA A 291 -9.72 13.19 17.69
C ALA A 291 -8.24 13.62 17.64
N LEU A 292 -7.56 13.38 16.52
CA LEU A 292 -6.16 13.76 16.31
C LEU A 292 -5.96 15.27 16.43
N ARG A 293 -6.88 16.07 15.88
CA ARG A 293 -6.85 17.55 15.94
C ARG A 293 -6.93 18.13 17.35
N LYS A 294 -7.32 17.34 18.35
CA LYS A 294 -7.30 17.77 19.75
C LYS A 294 -5.89 17.85 20.33
N VAL A 295 -4.91 17.17 19.73
CA VAL A 295 -3.50 17.31 20.11
C VAL A 295 -2.98 18.63 19.54
N SER A 296 -2.72 19.60 20.41
CA SER A 296 -2.33 20.96 20.03
C SER A 296 -0.81 21.18 20.00
N ASP A 297 -0.03 20.37 20.73
CA ASP A 297 1.43 20.48 20.78
C ASP A 297 2.08 19.77 19.59
N ILE A 298 2.01 20.43 18.43
CA ILE A 298 2.53 19.95 17.15
C ILE A 298 3.85 20.65 16.81
N VAL A 299 4.92 19.88 16.60
CA VAL A 299 6.24 20.39 16.26
C VAL A 299 6.53 20.21 14.77
N ARG A 300 6.53 21.31 14.01
CA ARG A 300 6.77 21.36 12.54
C ARG A 300 8.15 21.89 12.15
N LYS A 301 9.19 21.42 12.82
CA LYS A 301 10.58 21.88 12.62
C LYS A 301 11.44 20.90 11.80
N GLY A 302 10.82 20.10 10.93
CA GLY A 302 11.50 19.08 10.14
C GLY A 302 11.83 17.82 10.95
N ARG A 303 12.73 16.97 10.43
CA ARG A 303 13.11 15.71 11.09
C ARG A 303 14.01 15.97 12.31
N ILE A 304 13.93 15.09 13.31
CA ILE A 304 14.85 15.10 14.45
C ILE A 304 16.27 14.82 13.95
N VAL A 305 17.23 15.56 14.50
CA VAL A 305 18.67 15.34 14.33
C VAL A 305 19.24 14.70 15.59
N GLN A 306 18.86 15.23 16.76
CA GLN A 306 19.35 14.78 18.06
C GLN A 306 18.29 14.98 19.15
N VAL A 307 18.25 14.05 20.11
CA VAL A 307 17.46 14.14 21.34
C VAL A 307 18.43 14.16 22.54
N THR A 308 18.29 15.16 23.40
CA THR A 308 18.99 15.31 24.70
C THR A 308 17.97 15.57 25.81
N GLU A 309 18.38 15.50 27.07
CA GLU A 309 17.49 15.82 28.20
C GLU A 309 16.98 17.27 28.14
N LYS A 310 17.79 18.19 27.61
CA LYS A 310 17.51 19.64 27.62
C LYS A 310 16.88 20.15 26.33
N GLU A 311 17.14 19.49 25.20
CA GLU A 311 16.77 19.96 23.88
C GLU A 311 16.57 18.80 22.89
N VAL A 312 15.54 18.92 22.06
CA VAL A 312 15.39 18.15 20.82
C VAL A 312 15.77 19.05 19.65
N SER A 313 16.88 18.74 18.98
CA SER A 313 17.34 19.46 17.80
C SER A 313 16.69 18.87 16.55
N LEU A 314 16.10 19.72 15.72
CA LEU A 314 15.46 19.34 14.45
C LEU A 314 16.11 20.11 13.29
N GLN A 315 15.81 19.69 12.06
CA GLN A 315 16.37 20.31 10.85
C GLN A 315 16.11 21.82 10.73
N LYS A 316 15.01 22.32 11.31
CA LYS A 316 14.58 23.72 11.25
C LYS A 316 14.37 24.31 12.66
N GLY A 317 15.36 24.14 13.52
CA GLY A 317 15.41 24.68 14.89
C GLY A 317 15.25 23.61 15.95
N SER A 318 14.92 23.99 17.18
CA SER A 318 14.81 23.06 18.31
C SER A 318 13.48 23.18 19.06
N HIS A 319 13.18 22.20 19.90
CA HIS A 319 12.11 22.30 20.89
C HIS A 319 12.59 21.76 22.25
N LYS A 320 12.03 22.33 23.33
CA LYS A 320 12.31 21.87 24.68
C LYS A 320 11.47 20.61 24.99
N PRO A 321 12.09 19.47 25.32
CA PRO A 321 11.35 18.27 25.68
C PRO A 321 10.58 18.47 26.98
N LYS A 322 9.42 17.81 27.10
CA LYS A 322 8.71 17.72 28.38
C LYS A 322 9.48 16.78 29.33
N PRO A 323 9.43 16.99 30.66
CA PRO A 323 10.05 16.07 31.61
C PRO A 323 9.38 14.70 31.54
N ASN A 324 10.09 13.64 31.95
CA ASN A 324 9.53 12.29 32.08
C ASN A 324 8.85 11.81 30.78
N ASN A 325 9.52 12.03 29.65
CA ASN A 325 8.96 11.84 28.32
C ASN A 325 9.40 10.51 27.70
N LEU A 326 8.44 9.77 27.15
CA LEU A 326 8.70 8.60 26.32
C LEU A 326 8.60 9.00 24.85
N TYR A 327 9.67 8.80 24.07
CA TYR A 327 9.62 8.97 22.63
C TYR A 327 9.16 7.69 21.94
N VAL A 328 8.20 7.82 21.03
CA VAL A 328 7.71 6.72 20.18
C VAL A 328 8.17 6.98 18.75
N ASP A 329 9.20 6.25 18.30
CA ASP A 329 9.77 6.37 16.96
C ASP A 329 8.87 5.72 15.92
N CYS A 330 8.08 6.54 15.22
CA CYS A 330 7.18 6.11 14.14
C CYS A 330 7.76 6.46 12.75
N THR A 331 9.07 6.63 12.62
CA THR A 331 9.70 7.19 11.40
C THR A 331 10.00 6.16 10.29
N ALA A 332 9.74 4.87 10.51
CA ALA A 332 9.96 3.85 9.49
C ALA A 332 9.06 4.03 8.27
N ASN A 333 9.60 3.77 7.08
CA ASN A 333 8.86 3.91 5.83
C ASN A 333 8.12 2.61 5.46
N ALA A 334 6.81 2.60 5.67
CA ALA A 334 6.00 1.40 5.49
C ALA A 334 5.99 0.86 4.05
N ILE A 335 5.95 1.74 3.03
CA ILE A 335 6.09 1.33 1.62
C ILE A 335 6.78 2.46 0.86
N ALA A 336 8.02 2.21 0.42
CA ALA A 336 8.81 3.21 -0.28
C ALA A 336 8.35 3.44 -1.73
N LYS A 337 8.59 4.65 -2.25
CA LYS A 337 8.51 4.95 -3.68
C LYS A 337 9.74 4.37 -4.38
N MET A 338 9.55 3.25 -5.07
CA MET A 338 10.62 2.54 -5.79
C MET A 338 10.70 2.98 -7.26
N PRO A 339 11.87 2.84 -7.92
CA PRO A 339 11.97 3.03 -9.36
C PRO A 339 10.98 2.15 -10.13
N LEU A 340 10.49 2.63 -11.27
CA LEU A 340 9.60 1.84 -12.12
C LEU A 340 10.43 0.90 -12.99
N VAL A 341 10.21 -0.41 -12.83
CA VAL A 341 10.83 -1.45 -13.66
C VAL A 341 9.74 -2.26 -14.36
N PRO A 342 9.98 -2.86 -15.54
CA PRO A 342 9.01 -3.78 -16.13
C PRO A 342 8.59 -4.86 -15.14
N VAL A 343 7.31 -5.24 -15.14
CA VAL A 343 6.82 -6.32 -14.27
C VAL A 343 7.36 -7.66 -14.75
N PHE A 344 7.38 -7.88 -16.07
CA PHE A 344 7.81 -9.14 -16.67
C PHE A 344 9.14 -8.97 -17.40
N GLN A 345 10.18 -9.63 -16.91
CA GLN A 345 11.48 -9.80 -17.56
C GLN A 345 11.70 -11.28 -17.94
N GLU A 346 12.79 -11.58 -18.64
CA GLU A 346 13.18 -12.96 -18.88
C GLU A 346 13.51 -13.67 -17.56
N GLY A 347 12.80 -14.76 -17.26
CA GLY A 347 13.01 -15.55 -16.04
C GLY A 347 12.75 -14.81 -14.72
N LYS A 348 12.16 -13.60 -14.74
CA LYS A 348 11.84 -12.82 -13.54
C LYS A 348 10.52 -12.06 -13.68
N ILE A 349 9.71 -12.09 -12.63
CA ILE A 349 8.54 -11.25 -12.41
C ILE A 349 8.81 -10.39 -11.18
N THR A 350 8.71 -9.06 -11.32
CA THR A 350 8.89 -8.12 -10.20
C THR A 350 7.51 -7.62 -9.74
N LEU A 351 7.07 -8.06 -8.55
CA LEU A 351 5.79 -7.66 -8.00
C LEU A 351 5.86 -6.22 -7.49
N GLN A 352 5.04 -5.37 -8.08
CA GLN A 352 4.91 -3.96 -7.74
C GLN A 352 3.48 -3.49 -8.06
N PRO A 353 3.04 -2.34 -7.55
CA PRO A 353 1.68 -1.88 -7.81
C PRO A 353 1.46 -1.62 -9.30
N VAL A 354 0.33 -2.10 -9.83
CA VAL A 354 -0.21 -1.74 -11.17
C VAL A 354 -1.51 -0.93 -11.02
N ARG A 355 -1.86 -0.61 -9.77
CA ARG A 355 -2.94 0.27 -9.37
C ARG A 355 -2.53 1.03 -8.12
N THR A 356 -2.89 2.31 -8.07
CA THR A 356 -2.60 3.22 -6.95
C THR A 356 -2.97 2.59 -5.61
N CYS A 357 -1.99 2.47 -4.71
CA CYS A 357 -2.16 2.02 -3.32
C CYS A 357 -2.85 0.64 -3.12
N GLN A 358 -2.80 -0.27 -4.10
CA GLN A 358 -3.47 -1.59 -4.01
C GLN A 358 -2.50 -2.75 -4.33
N GLN A 359 -1.63 -3.10 -3.38
CA GLN A 359 -0.56 -4.08 -3.52
C GLN A 359 -1.08 -5.50 -3.76
N THR A 360 -2.05 -5.96 -2.96
CA THR A 360 -2.61 -7.32 -3.04
C THR A 360 -3.39 -7.53 -4.33
N PHE A 361 -4.26 -6.58 -4.71
CA PHE A 361 -4.92 -6.58 -6.02
C PHE A 361 -3.91 -6.61 -7.16
N SER A 362 -2.86 -5.77 -7.09
CA SER A 362 -1.84 -5.71 -8.14
C SER A 362 -1.11 -7.04 -8.32
N ALA A 363 -0.71 -7.69 -7.23
CA ALA A 363 -0.05 -9.00 -7.30
C ALA A 363 -0.97 -10.10 -7.85
N ALA A 364 -2.24 -10.12 -7.42
CA ALA A 364 -3.25 -11.03 -7.95
C ALA A 364 -3.51 -10.78 -9.45
N PHE A 365 -3.56 -9.52 -9.88
CA PHE A 365 -3.74 -9.14 -11.28
C PHE A 365 -2.54 -9.53 -12.14
N ILE A 366 -1.31 -9.33 -11.64
CA ILE A 366 -0.08 -9.77 -12.32
C ILE A 366 -0.10 -11.29 -12.52
N ALA A 367 -0.52 -12.07 -11.53
CA ALA A 367 -0.71 -13.51 -11.68
C ALA A 367 -1.75 -13.88 -12.75
N HIS A 368 -2.90 -13.20 -12.76
CA HIS A 368 -3.90 -13.40 -13.81
C HIS A 368 -3.35 -13.13 -15.22
N VAL A 369 -2.60 -12.03 -15.39
CA VAL A 369 -1.97 -11.70 -16.67
C VAL A 369 -0.88 -12.72 -17.05
N GLU A 370 -0.13 -13.23 -16.07
CA GLU A 370 0.87 -14.27 -16.27
C GLU A 370 0.27 -15.55 -16.85
N THR A 371 -0.89 -15.98 -16.34
CA THR A 371 -1.58 -17.21 -16.76
C THR A 371 -2.42 -17.05 -18.03
N THR A 372 -2.85 -15.83 -18.35
CA THR A 372 -3.81 -15.58 -19.44
C THR A 372 -3.15 -15.28 -20.78
N TYR A 373 -1.95 -14.72 -20.78
CA TYR A 373 -1.28 -14.23 -21.98
C TYR A 373 0.10 -14.86 -22.14
N GLU A 374 0.59 -14.99 -23.38
CA GLU A 374 1.95 -15.49 -23.66
C GLU A 374 2.95 -14.36 -23.89
N SER A 375 2.54 -13.33 -24.63
CA SER A 375 3.42 -12.22 -25.02
C SER A 375 3.83 -11.37 -23.82
N ARG A 376 5.12 -11.42 -23.46
CA ARG A 376 5.73 -10.55 -22.43
C ARG A 376 5.51 -9.06 -22.71
N ALA A 377 5.45 -8.65 -23.99
CA ALA A 377 5.17 -7.26 -24.35
C ALA A 377 3.74 -6.86 -23.96
N LEU A 378 2.75 -7.69 -24.29
CA LEU A 378 1.36 -7.47 -23.90
C LEU A 378 1.20 -7.52 -22.37
N LYS A 379 1.84 -8.48 -21.69
CA LYS A 379 1.83 -8.56 -20.23
C LYS A 379 2.30 -7.25 -19.57
N ASN A 380 3.43 -6.69 -20.03
CA ASN A 380 3.93 -5.40 -19.55
C ASN A 380 3.04 -4.22 -19.95
N GLN A 381 2.37 -4.27 -21.10
CA GLN A 381 1.39 -3.27 -21.50
C GLN A 381 0.18 -3.26 -20.53
N LEU A 382 -0.29 -4.42 -20.09
CA LEU A 382 -1.40 -4.54 -19.13
C LEU A 382 -0.99 -4.26 -17.69
N CYS A 383 0.27 -4.52 -17.34
CA CYS A 383 0.81 -4.36 -16.00
C CYS A 383 1.76 -3.15 -15.90
N GLY A 384 1.33 -1.99 -16.41
CA GLY A 384 2.09 -0.75 -16.25
C GLY A 384 2.32 -0.41 -14.77
N PRO A 385 3.57 -0.27 -14.29
CA PRO A 385 3.83 0.05 -12.90
C PRO A 385 3.23 1.40 -12.47
N VAL A 386 2.62 1.45 -11.29
CA VAL A 386 2.12 2.66 -10.64
C VAL A 386 2.97 2.92 -9.39
N PRO A 387 3.76 4.01 -9.33
CA PRO A 387 4.60 4.30 -8.19
C PRO A 387 3.76 4.61 -6.95
N MET A 388 4.29 4.26 -5.77
CA MET A 388 3.75 4.78 -4.52
C MET A 388 3.98 6.30 -4.46
N PRO A 389 2.99 7.08 -3.99
CA PRO A 389 3.20 8.50 -3.77
C PRO A 389 4.15 8.75 -2.59
N ASP A 390 4.88 9.86 -2.65
CA ASP A 390 5.61 10.44 -1.51
C ASP A 390 5.14 11.88 -1.21
N VAL A 391 4.77 12.64 -2.24
CA VAL A 391 4.26 14.03 -2.15
C VAL A 391 2.87 14.14 -2.79
N PRO A 392 2.04 15.15 -2.44
CA PRO A 392 0.70 15.30 -3.01
C PRO A 392 0.66 15.33 -4.54
N ALA A 393 1.66 15.92 -5.19
CA ALA A 393 1.79 15.98 -6.65
C ALA A 393 2.00 14.61 -7.33
N ASP A 394 2.33 13.55 -6.56
CA ASP A 394 2.38 12.18 -7.09
C ASP A 394 0.99 11.58 -7.30
N PHE A 395 -0.04 12.10 -6.63
CA PHE A 395 -1.37 11.50 -6.69
C PHE A 395 -1.99 11.55 -8.11
N PRO A 396 -1.94 12.67 -8.85
CA PRO A 396 -2.41 12.70 -10.24
C PRO A 396 -1.66 11.78 -11.18
N LEU A 397 -0.33 11.65 -11.00
CA LEU A 397 0.46 10.69 -11.75
C LEU A 397 -0.03 9.26 -11.49
N ALA A 398 -0.26 8.91 -10.22
CA ALA A 398 -0.73 7.59 -9.85
C ALA A 398 -2.14 7.30 -10.44
N ILE A 399 -3.04 8.29 -10.40
CA ILE A 399 -4.37 8.19 -11.05
C ILE A 399 -4.22 8.03 -12.56
N LEU A 400 -3.39 8.84 -13.22
CA LEU A 400 -3.14 8.74 -14.66
C LEU A 400 -2.67 7.34 -15.06
N LEU A 401 -1.64 6.81 -14.40
CA LEU A 401 -1.10 5.48 -14.71
C LEU A 401 -2.12 4.36 -14.43
N THR A 402 -2.89 4.49 -13.35
CA THR A 402 -4.01 3.58 -13.07
C THR A 402 -5.08 3.62 -14.16
N ASN A 403 -5.42 4.81 -14.65
CA ASN A 403 -6.41 4.99 -15.71
C ASN A 403 -5.92 4.40 -17.04
N LEU A 404 -4.65 4.63 -17.41
CA LEU A 404 -4.05 4.05 -18.61
C LEU A 404 -4.06 2.52 -18.58
N ASN A 405 -3.76 1.91 -17.42
CA ASN A 405 -3.90 0.47 -17.25
C ASN A 405 -5.38 0.04 -17.37
N THR A 406 -6.29 0.76 -16.73
CA THR A 406 -7.74 0.44 -16.72
C THR A 406 -8.35 0.47 -18.11
N VAL A 407 -8.02 1.48 -18.93
CA VAL A 407 -8.46 1.56 -20.34
C VAL A 407 -8.02 0.32 -21.11
N ARG A 408 -6.77 -0.12 -20.94
CA ARG A 408 -6.27 -1.34 -21.57
C ARG A 408 -7.03 -2.57 -21.05
N TRP A 409 -7.28 -2.67 -19.75
CA TRP A 409 -8.02 -3.80 -19.19
C TRP A 409 -9.43 -3.95 -19.78
N TYR A 410 -10.13 -2.83 -20.05
CA TYR A 410 -11.45 -2.85 -20.68
C TYR A 410 -11.43 -3.37 -22.12
N GLN A 411 -10.32 -3.21 -22.83
CA GLN A 411 -10.15 -3.69 -24.20
C GLN A 411 -9.90 -5.22 -24.29
N HIS A 412 -9.71 -5.89 -23.16
CA HIS A 412 -9.42 -7.33 -23.11
C HIS A 412 -10.51 -8.12 -22.36
N PRO A 413 -11.39 -8.86 -23.05
CA PRO A 413 -12.56 -9.50 -22.44
C PRO A 413 -12.25 -10.42 -21.26
N LYS A 414 -11.20 -11.25 -21.34
CA LYS A 414 -10.78 -12.15 -20.24
C LYS A 414 -10.34 -11.35 -19.00
N THR A 415 -9.54 -10.32 -19.20
CA THR A 415 -9.11 -9.41 -18.14
C THR A 415 -10.29 -8.64 -17.56
N TYR A 416 -11.17 -8.11 -18.39
CA TYR A 416 -12.38 -7.41 -17.98
C TYR A 416 -13.27 -8.28 -17.08
N GLN A 417 -13.47 -9.53 -17.49
CA GLN A 417 -14.23 -10.52 -16.73
C GLN A 417 -13.56 -10.78 -15.36
N TRP A 418 -12.25 -11.01 -15.34
CA TRP A 418 -11.52 -11.26 -14.09
C TRP A 418 -11.56 -10.07 -13.14
N ILE A 419 -11.38 -8.83 -13.63
CA ILE A 419 -11.42 -7.65 -12.74
C ILE A 419 -12.82 -7.48 -12.14
N ARG A 420 -13.90 -7.82 -12.85
CA ARG A 420 -15.26 -7.74 -12.31
C ARG A 420 -15.47 -8.76 -11.19
N ASP A 421 -14.96 -9.98 -11.37
CA ASP A 421 -15.17 -11.07 -10.43
C ASP A 421 -14.16 -11.06 -9.26
N SER A 422 -13.04 -10.34 -9.40
CA SER A 422 -12.02 -10.27 -8.35
C SER A 422 -12.55 -9.52 -7.13
N ARG A 423 -12.62 -10.23 -5.99
CA ARG A 423 -12.98 -9.62 -4.70
C ARG A 423 -12.03 -8.50 -4.28
N LEU A 424 -10.78 -8.53 -4.77
CA LEU A 424 -9.76 -7.54 -4.46
C LEU A 424 -9.95 -6.26 -5.28
N ASN A 425 -10.79 -6.28 -6.31
CA ASN A 425 -11.09 -5.10 -7.11
C ASN A 425 -12.10 -4.20 -6.38
N MET A 426 -11.61 -3.11 -5.79
CA MET A 426 -12.45 -2.11 -5.14
C MET A 426 -13.50 -1.43 -6.05
N TYR A 427 -13.33 -1.54 -7.38
CA TYR A 427 -14.26 -0.99 -8.37
C TYR A 427 -15.13 -2.06 -9.04
N GLY A 428 -15.00 -3.34 -8.66
CA GLY A 428 -15.72 -4.45 -9.30
C GLY A 428 -17.24 -4.25 -9.30
N ASP A 429 -17.78 -3.77 -8.18
CA ASP A 429 -19.22 -3.51 -7.98
C ASP A 429 -19.80 -2.47 -8.97
N PHE A 430 -18.98 -1.64 -9.62
CA PHE A 430 -19.43 -0.62 -10.57
C PHE A 430 -19.32 -1.06 -12.04
N LEU A 431 -18.66 -2.17 -12.31
CA LEU A 431 -18.44 -2.62 -13.68
C LEU A 431 -19.68 -3.34 -14.21
N PRO A 432 -20.29 -2.86 -15.31
CA PRO A 432 -21.45 -3.52 -15.87
C PRO A 432 -21.11 -4.92 -16.40
N ALA A 433 -22.11 -5.78 -16.53
CA ALA A 433 -21.93 -7.04 -17.25
C ALA A 433 -21.63 -6.73 -18.73
N PRO A 434 -20.68 -7.44 -19.37
CA PRO A 434 -20.44 -7.33 -20.79
C PRO A 434 -21.65 -7.86 -21.55
N PRO A 435 -21.92 -7.36 -22.77
CA PRO A 435 -23.01 -7.88 -23.57
C PRO A 435 -22.77 -9.35 -23.92
N GLU A 436 -23.84 -10.14 -24.00
CA GLU A 436 -23.74 -11.56 -24.42
C GLU A 436 -23.26 -11.68 -25.87
N ASP A 437 -23.66 -10.72 -26.72
CA ASP A 437 -23.28 -10.60 -28.12
C ASP A 437 -21.80 -10.17 -28.27
N PRO A 438 -20.91 -11.04 -28.80
CA PRO A 438 -19.49 -10.72 -29.00
C PRO A 438 -19.26 -9.53 -29.94
N GLU A 439 -20.15 -9.28 -30.90
CA GLU A 439 -20.02 -8.16 -31.84
C GLU A 439 -20.13 -6.79 -31.12
N ARG A 440 -20.78 -6.76 -29.95
CA ARG A 440 -20.92 -5.54 -29.13
C ARG A 440 -19.78 -5.33 -28.15
N HIS A 441 -18.88 -6.29 -27.96
CA HIS A 441 -17.80 -6.21 -26.96
C HIS A 441 -16.88 -5.01 -27.21
N ALA A 442 -16.52 -4.74 -28.47
CA ALA A 442 -15.64 -3.62 -28.82
C ALA A 442 -16.30 -2.25 -28.52
N SER A 443 -17.57 -2.07 -28.91
CA SER A 443 -18.31 -0.84 -28.63
C SER A 443 -18.55 -0.63 -27.13
N PHE A 444 -18.85 -1.71 -26.40
CA PHE A 444 -18.97 -1.69 -24.94
C PHE A 444 -17.66 -1.29 -24.25
N ALA A 445 -16.54 -1.90 -24.64
CA ALA A 445 -15.22 -1.56 -24.11
C ALA A 445 -14.86 -0.10 -24.39
N ALA A 446 -15.11 0.39 -25.61
CA ALA A 446 -14.89 1.79 -25.98
C ALA A 446 -15.76 2.75 -25.14
N GLY A 447 -17.03 2.40 -24.91
CA GLY A 447 -17.94 3.18 -24.06
C GLY A 447 -17.49 3.28 -22.61
N LEU A 448 -16.90 2.21 -22.06
CA LEU A 448 -16.32 2.22 -20.71
C LEU A 448 -15.00 2.99 -20.63
N ALA A 449 -14.20 2.93 -21.70
CA ALA A 449 -12.89 3.58 -21.76
C ALA A 449 -13.00 5.10 -21.91
N ALA A 450 -13.94 5.61 -22.72
CA ALA A 450 -13.97 7.01 -23.13
C ALA A 450 -13.95 8.04 -21.97
N PRO A 451 -14.74 7.90 -20.88
CA PRO A 451 -14.65 8.84 -19.75
C PRO A 451 -13.28 8.78 -19.05
N THR A 452 -12.70 7.59 -18.97
CA THR A 452 -11.39 7.34 -18.35
C THR A 452 -10.27 7.92 -19.22
N GLU A 453 -10.38 7.83 -20.54
CA GLU A 453 -9.46 8.43 -21.50
C GLU A 453 -9.49 9.96 -21.43
N GLN A 454 -10.68 10.56 -21.37
CA GLN A 454 -10.83 12.01 -21.23
C GLN A 454 -10.18 12.53 -19.94
N LEU A 455 -10.42 11.84 -18.82
CA LEU A 455 -9.76 12.17 -17.55
C LEU A 455 -8.24 11.99 -17.63
N SER A 456 -7.77 10.96 -18.33
CA SER A 456 -6.33 10.70 -18.50
C SER A 456 -5.65 11.78 -19.32
N ALA A 457 -6.28 12.26 -20.41
CA ALA A 457 -5.76 13.37 -21.20
C ALA A 457 -5.60 14.62 -20.32
N LYS A 458 -6.60 14.92 -19.49
CA LYS A 458 -6.52 16.08 -18.59
C LYS A 458 -5.46 15.91 -17.50
N LEU A 459 -5.35 14.73 -16.90
CA LEU A 459 -4.30 14.43 -15.92
C LEU A 459 -2.91 14.53 -16.54
N LEU A 460 -2.74 14.12 -17.80
CA LEU A 460 -1.46 14.21 -18.50
C LEU A 460 -1.02 15.67 -18.64
N GLU A 461 -1.92 16.60 -19.00
CA GLU A 461 -1.66 18.04 -18.99
C GLU A 461 -1.16 18.51 -17.61
N LEU A 462 -1.87 18.14 -16.54
CA LEU A 462 -1.50 18.55 -15.18
C LEU A 462 -0.14 18.00 -14.75
N VAL A 463 0.19 16.77 -15.14
CA VAL A 463 1.46 16.11 -14.77
C VAL A 463 2.65 16.72 -15.53
N LEU A 464 2.46 17.22 -16.76
CA LEU A 464 3.51 17.91 -17.51
C LEU A 464 4.01 19.18 -16.80
N ASP A 465 3.14 19.81 -16.00
CA ASP A 465 3.45 21.00 -15.20
C ASP A 465 3.92 20.66 -13.77
N SER A 466 4.31 19.39 -13.52
CA SER A 466 4.69 18.91 -12.19
C SER A 466 6.15 18.43 -12.14
N PRO A 467 6.70 18.15 -10.94
CA PRO A 467 8.01 17.48 -10.80
C PRO A 467 8.10 16.13 -11.55
N ASN A 468 6.96 15.52 -11.85
CA ASN A 468 6.84 14.25 -12.56
C ASN A 468 6.80 14.39 -14.10
N LYS A 469 7.04 15.58 -14.67
CA LYS A 469 6.95 15.84 -16.12
C LYS A 469 7.73 14.87 -17.01
N HIS A 470 8.87 14.37 -16.52
CA HIS A 470 9.71 13.42 -17.26
C HIS A 470 8.98 12.09 -17.56
N ILE A 471 8.09 11.65 -16.67
CA ILE A 471 7.28 10.44 -16.88
C ILE A 471 6.17 10.73 -17.90
N ALA A 472 5.50 11.88 -17.80
CA ALA A 472 4.50 12.30 -18.79
C ALA A 472 5.09 12.44 -20.20
N GLN A 473 6.28 13.02 -20.33
CA GLN A 473 7.00 13.13 -21.60
C GLN A 473 7.33 11.75 -22.19
N LYS A 474 7.74 10.79 -21.34
CA LYS A 474 7.96 9.41 -21.78
C LYS A 474 6.66 8.78 -22.32
N ILE A 475 5.53 8.92 -21.62
CA ILE A 475 4.23 8.41 -22.06
C ILE A 475 3.85 8.99 -23.44
N LEU A 476 4.01 10.30 -23.63
CA LEU A 476 3.75 10.95 -24.93
C LEU A 476 4.64 10.39 -26.04
N SER A 477 5.93 10.21 -25.77
CA SER A 477 6.87 9.66 -26.76
C SER A 477 6.55 8.22 -27.15
N GLU A 478 6.07 7.41 -26.21
CA GLU A 478 5.68 6.02 -26.47
C GLU A 478 4.40 5.94 -27.31
N ASN A 479 3.43 6.83 -27.07
CA ASN A 479 2.20 6.90 -27.87
C ASN A 479 2.46 7.38 -29.31
N GLN A 480 3.32 8.39 -29.51
CA GLN A 480 3.69 8.86 -30.86
C GLN A 480 4.42 7.78 -31.68
N ASN A 481 5.22 6.95 -31.02
CA ASN A 481 5.89 5.81 -31.65
C ASN A 481 4.93 4.63 -31.94
N ALA A 482 3.78 4.56 -31.28
CA ALA A 482 2.76 3.57 -31.56
C ALA A 482 1.90 3.97 -32.78
N ASP A 483 1.52 5.26 -32.89
CA ASP A 483 0.76 5.79 -34.03
C ASP A 483 1.55 5.83 -35.33
N SER A 484 2.89 5.88 -35.28
CA SER A 484 3.78 5.83 -36.45
C SER A 484 4.15 4.42 -36.91
N ARG A 485 3.67 3.38 -36.21
CA ARG A 485 3.87 1.96 -36.56
C ARG A 485 2.59 1.28 -37.08
N LEU A 486 1.51 2.04 -37.25
CA LEU A 486 0.31 1.70 -38.03
C LEU A 486 0.40 2.36 -39.40
#